data_AF-A0AAW2YAE6-F1
#
_entry.id   AF-A0AAW2YAE6-F1
#
_cell.length_a   1.000
_cell.length_b   1.000
_cell.length_c   1.000
_cell.angle_alpha   90.00
_cell.angle_beta   90.00
_cell.angle_gamma   90.00
#
_symmetry.space_group_name_H-M   'P 1'
#
loop_
_entity.id
_entity.type
_entity.pdbx_description
1 polymer ?
#
loop_
_entity_poly.entity_id
_entity_poly.type
_entity_poly.pdbx_seq_one_letter_code
_entity_poly.pdbx_strand_id
1 'polypeptide(L)'
;MELGDTPLEPVGTSCTALQEKVVHPLGQILLSLSLGAEPTTKTKMVCSLIVDIPSAYNVILSRSILNAFQVVTSIYHMKLKFPAGAGVGEVRGDQYVARKCYVESIKRRQPKGHGSKSP
;
A
#
# COMPACT_ATOMS: atom_id res chain seq x y z
N MET A 1 7.14 -0.31 -7.08
CA MET A 1 6.19 -0.37 -8.21
C MET A 1 6.53 0.85 -9.03
N GLU A 2 7.06 0.64 -10.24
CA GLU A 2 7.38 1.76 -11.12
C GLU A 2 6.21 1.89 -12.08
N LEU A 3 5.45 2.98 -11.93
CA LEU A 3 4.57 3.43 -13.01
C LEU A 3 5.49 4.20 -13.96
N GLY A 4 5.65 3.73 -15.19
CA GLY A 4 6.30 4.53 -16.22
C GLY A 4 5.51 5.81 -16.52
N ASP A 5 5.80 6.49 -17.62
CA ASP A 5 5.12 7.74 -18.04
C ASP A 5 3.68 7.51 -18.54
N THR A 6 2.90 6.70 -17.84
CA THR A 6 1.52 6.39 -18.22
C THR A 6 0.64 7.58 -17.87
N PRO A 7 -0.18 8.08 -18.82
CA PRO A 7 -1.09 9.19 -18.56
C PRO A 7 -2.04 8.86 -17.41
N LEU A 8 -2.16 9.80 -16.47
CA LEU A 8 -3.07 9.71 -15.34
C LEU A 8 -4.35 10.49 -15.65
N GLU A 9 -5.48 9.93 -15.25
CA GLU A 9 -6.77 10.63 -15.35
C GLU A 9 -6.91 11.63 -14.18
N PRO A 10 -7.33 12.87 -14.42
CA PRO A 10 -7.50 13.87 -13.36
C PRO A 10 -8.54 13.43 -12.31
N VAL A 11 -8.24 13.69 -11.04
CA VAL A 11 -9.16 13.43 -9.93
C VAL A 11 -9.36 14.69 -9.11
N GLY A 12 -10.61 15.18 -9.06
CA GLY A 12 -10.99 16.37 -8.28
C GLY A 12 -11.24 16.11 -6.79
N THR A 13 -11.15 14.86 -6.34
CA THR A 13 -11.47 14.46 -4.97
C THR A 13 -10.20 14.30 -4.13
N SER A 14 -10.11 15.04 -3.03
CA SER A 14 -9.04 14.84 -2.06
C SER A 14 -9.25 13.54 -1.28
N CYS A 15 -8.14 12.90 -0.90
CA CYS A 15 -8.19 11.72 -0.04
C CYS A 15 -7.65 12.08 1.33
N THR A 16 -8.40 11.71 2.37
CA THR A 16 -7.87 11.77 3.73
C THR A 16 -7.00 10.54 3.93
N ALA A 17 -5.69 10.73 3.95
CA ALA A 17 -4.72 9.65 4.07
C ALA A 17 -4.54 9.23 5.54
N LEU A 18 -3.71 8.21 5.75
CA LEU A 18 -3.24 7.84 7.09
C LEU A 18 -2.57 9.07 7.73
N GLN A 19 -2.91 9.37 8.99
CA GLN A 19 -2.52 10.58 9.76
C GLN A 19 -3.37 11.83 9.54
N GLU A 20 -4.61 11.70 9.02
CA GLU A 20 -5.57 12.83 8.88
C GLU A 20 -5.06 13.98 8.00
N LYS A 21 -3.97 13.74 7.27
CA LYS A 21 -3.46 14.67 6.29
C LYS A 21 -4.30 14.54 5.02
N VAL A 22 -4.85 15.65 4.58
CA VAL A 22 -5.46 15.75 3.26
C VAL A 22 -4.35 15.62 2.22
N VAL A 23 -4.47 14.64 1.34
CA VAL A 23 -3.53 14.40 0.24
C VAL A 23 -4.29 14.56 -1.06
N HIS A 24 -3.72 15.36 -1.96
CA HIS A 24 -4.22 15.52 -3.32
C HIS A 24 -3.58 14.46 -4.20
N PRO A 25 -4.35 13.53 -4.78
CA PRO A 25 -3.82 12.58 -5.73
C PRO A 25 -3.31 13.30 -6.99
N LEU A 26 -2.22 12.79 -7.57
CA LEU A 26 -1.73 13.20 -8.88
C LEU A 26 -2.72 12.81 -9.99
N GLY A 27 -3.48 11.75 -9.75
CA GLY A 27 -4.54 11.28 -10.62
C GLY A 27 -4.96 9.86 -10.26
N GLN A 28 -5.77 9.26 -11.12
CA GLN A 28 -6.13 7.85 -11.05
C GLN A 28 -5.69 7.09 -12.29
N ILE A 29 -5.51 5.79 -12.11
CA ILE A 29 -5.17 4.87 -13.19
C ILE A 29 -5.82 3.51 -12.91
N LEU A 30 -6.24 2.84 -13.98
CA LEU A 30 -6.74 1.48 -13.91
C LEU A 30 -5.56 0.50 -13.97
N LEU A 31 -5.30 -0.21 -12.87
CA LEU A 31 -4.18 -1.13 -12.77
C LEU A 31 -4.66 -2.57 -12.67
N SER A 32 -3.94 -3.48 -13.33
CA SER A 32 -4.09 -4.91 -13.12
C SER A 32 -3.38 -5.30 -11.82
N LEU A 33 -4.15 -5.62 -10.79
CA LEU A 33 -3.62 -6.07 -9.49
C LEU A 33 -3.72 -7.59 -9.42
N SER A 34 -2.57 -8.25 -9.23
CA SER A 34 -2.49 -9.70 -8.99
C SER A 34 -2.15 -9.99 -7.53
N LEU A 35 -2.91 -10.87 -6.89
CA LEU A 35 -2.66 -11.38 -5.54
C LEU A 35 -2.26 -12.86 -5.59
N GLY A 36 -1.30 -13.22 -4.75
CA GLY A 36 -0.79 -14.59 -4.64
C GLY A 36 0.27 -14.92 -5.68
N ALA A 37 0.54 -16.22 -5.79
CA ALA A 37 1.44 -16.79 -6.78
C ALA A 37 0.77 -18.03 -7.39
N GLU A 38 1.23 -18.41 -8.59
CA GLU A 38 0.72 -19.60 -9.29
C GLU A 38 0.86 -20.85 -8.41
N PRO A 39 -0.14 -21.76 -8.41
CA PRO A 39 -1.34 -21.79 -9.25
C PRO A 39 -2.56 -21.03 -8.68
N THR A 40 -2.36 -20.25 -7.61
CA THR A 40 -3.45 -19.62 -6.85
C THR A 40 -3.54 -18.10 -7.05
N THR A 41 -2.94 -17.59 -8.12
CA THR A 41 -3.00 -16.17 -8.45
C THR A 41 -4.43 -15.75 -8.76
N LYS A 42 -4.80 -14.55 -8.32
CA LYS A 42 -6.04 -13.89 -8.73
C LYS A 42 -5.73 -12.48 -9.19
N THR A 43 -6.26 -12.12 -10.35
CA THR A 43 -6.01 -10.81 -10.97
C THR A 43 -7.32 -10.07 -11.17
N LYS A 44 -7.35 -8.77 -10.82
CA LYS A 44 -8.47 -7.87 -11.10
C LYS A 44 -7.98 -6.49 -11.52
N MET A 45 -8.73 -5.84 -12.40
CA MET A 45 -8.56 -4.42 -12.67
C MET A 45 -9.10 -3.61 -11.50
N VAL A 46 -8.29 -2.68 -10.98
CA VAL A 46 -8.65 -1.81 -9.87
C VAL A 46 -8.31 -0.37 -10.20
N CYS A 47 -9.24 0.54 -9.94
CA CYS A 47 -8.96 1.97 -10.00
C CYS A 47 -8.08 2.34 -8.80
N SER A 48 -6.90 2.89 -9.08
CA SER A 48 -5.89 3.22 -8.08
C SER A 48 -5.57 4.70 -8.14
N LEU A 49 -5.53 5.33 -6.98
CA LEU A 49 -5.11 6.72 -6.85
C LEU A 49 -3.59 6.77 -6.68
N ILE A 50 -2.96 7.64 -7.47
CA ILE A 50 -1.53 7.89 -7.40
C ILE A 50 -1.29 9.11 -6.53
N VAL A 51 -0.46 8.93 -5.51
CA VAL A 51 -0.10 9.97 -4.55
C VAL A 51 1.42 10.00 -4.43
N ASP A 52 1.99 11.20 -4.55
CA ASP A 52 3.41 11.42 -4.36
C ASP A 52 3.64 12.01 -2.96
N ILE A 53 3.76 11.12 -1.98
CA ILE A 53 4.04 11.49 -0.59
C ILE A 53 5.12 10.57 -0.01
N PRO A 54 6.02 11.09 0.84
CA PRO A 54 6.91 10.25 1.61
C PRO A 54 6.12 9.30 2.52
N SER A 55 6.18 8.00 2.24
CA SER A 55 5.45 6.95 2.96
C SER A 55 6.32 5.71 3.14
N ALA A 56 6.06 4.96 4.21
CA ALA A 56 6.63 3.61 4.39
C ALA A 56 5.92 2.55 3.53
N TYR A 57 4.80 2.93 2.90
CA TYR A 57 3.97 2.06 2.08
C TYR A 57 3.98 2.54 0.65
N ASN A 58 4.25 1.62 -0.28
CA ASN A 58 4.19 1.87 -1.71
C ASN A 58 2.77 1.73 -2.27
N VAL A 59 1.93 0.91 -1.63
CA VAL A 59 0.56 0.63 -2.04
C VAL A 59 -0.31 0.51 -0.81
N ILE A 60 -1.51 1.10 -0.85
CA ILE A 60 -2.53 0.95 0.19
C ILE A 60 -3.73 0.28 -0.45
N LEU A 61 -4.04 -0.94 -0.02
CA LEU A 61 -5.23 -1.64 -0.48
C LEU A 61 -6.44 -1.15 0.30
N SER A 62 -7.38 -0.52 -0.41
CA SER A 62 -8.64 -0.10 0.19
C SER A 62 -9.52 -1.30 0.53
N ARG A 63 -10.48 -1.10 1.45
CA ARG A 63 -11.48 -2.12 1.77
C ARG A 63 -12.26 -2.59 0.54
N SER A 64 -12.56 -1.67 -0.39
CA SER A 64 -13.23 -2.00 -1.64
C SER A 64 -12.42 -2.97 -2.49
N ILE A 65 -11.09 -2.78 -2.56
CA ILE A 65 -10.19 -3.73 -3.23
C ILE A 65 -10.21 -5.07 -2.50
N LEU A 66 -10.00 -5.09 -1.18
CA LEU A 66 -10.02 -6.33 -0.40
C LEU A 66 -11.33 -7.12 -0.57
N ASN A 67 -12.47 -6.42 -0.59
CA ASN A 67 -13.78 -7.01 -0.86
C ASN A 67 -13.88 -7.56 -2.28
N ALA A 68 -13.37 -6.84 -3.29
CA ALA A 68 -13.35 -7.33 -4.66
C ALA A 68 -12.57 -8.64 -4.78
N PHE A 69 -11.50 -8.84 -4.00
CA PHE A 69 -10.76 -10.10 -3.99
C PHE A 69 -11.36 -11.16 -3.06
N GLN A 70 -12.35 -10.82 -2.23
CA GLN A 70 -12.92 -11.65 -1.16
C GLN A 70 -11.85 -12.05 -0.14
N VAL A 71 -11.02 -11.09 0.24
CA VAL A 71 -9.88 -11.31 1.14
C VAL A 71 -10.35 -11.47 2.57
N VAL A 72 -9.85 -12.51 3.23
CA VAL A 72 -9.84 -12.66 4.69
C VAL A 72 -8.48 -12.26 5.21
N THR A 73 -8.44 -11.23 6.06
CA THR A 73 -7.21 -10.67 6.63
C THR A 73 -6.94 -11.27 8.00
N SER A 74 -5.76 -11.84 8.19
CA SER A 74 -5.27 -12.25 9.51
C SER A 74 -4.12 -11.33 9.92
N ILE A 75 -4.43 -10.32 10.75
CA ILE A 75 -3.44 -9.35 11.26
C ILE A 75 -2.33 -10.06 12.04
N TYR A 76 -2.70 -10.97 12.94
CA TYR A 76 -1.76 -11.71 13.79
C TYR A 76 -0.69 -12.45 12.98
N HIS A 77 -1.11 -13.19 11.95
CA HIS A 77 -0.20 -13.91 11.06
C HIS A 77 0.35 -13.07 9.89
N MET A 78 -0.02 -11.79 9.81
CA MET A 78 0.23 -10.92 8.65
C MET A 78 -0.06 -11.62 7.31
N LYS A 79 -1.24 -12.24 7.20
CA LYS A 79 -1.61 -13.07 6.06
C LYS A 79 -2.93 -12.62 5.45
N LEU A 80 -3.00 -12.62 4.13
CA LEU A 80 -4.24 -12.47 3.36
C LEU A 80 -4.59 -13.83 2.75
N LYS A 81 -5.85 -14.23 2.86
CA LYS A 81 -6.39 -15.40 2.16
C LYS A 81 -7.49 -14.96 1.22
N PHE A 82 -7.63 -15.59 0.07
CA PHE A 82 -8.70 -15.30 -0.87
C PHE A 82 -9.04 -16.55 -1.71
N PRO A 83 -10.28 -16.68 -2.18
CA PRO A 83 -10.64 -17.75 -3.09
C PRO A 83 -10.00 -17.51 -4.46
N ALA A 84 -9.33 -18.53 -5.00
CA ALA A 84 -8.73 -18.60 -6.32
C ALA A 84 -9.28 -19.82 -7.09
N GLY A 85 -9.12 -19.88 -8.40
CA GLY A 85 -9.65 -20.99 -9.22
C GLY A 85 -9.13 -22.36 -8.77
N ALA A 86 -7.86 -22.45 -8.41
CA ALA A 86 -7.21 -23.67 -7.94
C ALA A 86 -7.33 -23.93 -6.42
N GLY A 87 -8.14 -23.15 -5.69
CA GLY A 87 -8.33 -23.31 -4.24
C GLY A 87 -8.23 -22.00 -3.47
N VAL A 88 -7.46 -21.97 -2.39
CA VAL A 88 -7.26 -20.76 -1.57
C VAL A 88 -5.89 -20.19 -1.83
N GLY A 89 -5.83 -18.97 -2.37
CA GLY A 89 -4.60 -18.21 -2.49
C GLY A 89 -4.22 -17.53 -1.18
N GLU A 90 -2.92 -17.42 -0.93
CA GLU A 90 -2.38 -16.77 0.25
C GLU A 90 -1.31 -15.74 -0.13
N VAL A 91 -1.33 -14.58 0.53
CA VAL A 91 -0.21 -13.63 0.55
C VAL A 91 0.26 -13.51 1.99
N ARG A 92 1.55 -13.76 2.22
CA ARG A 92 2.16 -13.66 3.54
C ARG A 92 3.10 -12.45 3.58
N GLY A 93 2.89 -11.58 4.55
CA GLY A 93 3.82 -10.50 4.85
C GLY A 93 5.06 -11.02 5.58
N ASP A 94 6.18 -10.36 5.35
CA ASP A 94 7.42 -10.57 6.11
C ASP A 94 7.40 -9.69 7.37
N GLN A 95 7.30 -10.34 8.53
CA GLN A 95 7.25 -9.67 9.83
C GLN A 95 8.53 -8.89 10.15
N TYR A 96 9.68 -9.40 9.75
CA TYR A 96 10.97 -8.75 10.01
C TYR A 96 11.08 -7.47 9.19
N VAL A 97 10.80 -7.55 7.88
CA VAL A 97 10.81 -6.38 6.99
C VAL A 97 9.77 -5.36 7.44
N ALA A 98 8.54 -5.79 7.74
CA ALA A 98 7.49 -4.87 8.20
C ALA A 98 7.88 -4.14 9.49
N ARG A 99 8.46 -4.85 10.46
CA ARG A 99 8.95 -4.24 11.71
C ARG A 99 10.07 -3.25 11.44
N LYS A 100 11.03 -3.60 10.57
CA LYS A 100 12.13 -2.71 10.19
C LYS A 100 11.59 -1.44 9.52
N CYS A 101 10.71 -1.56 8.54
CA CYS A 101 10.08 -0.43 7.86
C CYS A 101 9.29 0.47 8.83
N TYR A 102 8.57 -0.12 9.79
CA TYR A 102 7.86 0.64 10.82
C TYR A 102 8.82 1.47 11.68
N VAL A 103 9.89 0.87 12.20
CA VAL A 103 10.89 1.58 13.00
C VAL A 103 11.57 2.69 12.20
N GLU A 104 11.94 2.42 10.94
CA GLU A 104 12.56 3.42 10.06
C GLU A 104 11.60 4.59 9.77
N SER A 105 10.32 4.30 9.56
CA SER A 105 9.30 5.34 9.32
C SER A 105 9.14 6.29 10.50
N ILE A 106 9.25 5.78 11.73
CA ILE A 106 9.20 6.60 12.96
C ILE A 106 10.46 7.45 13.09
N LYS A 107 11.64 6.88 12.82
CA LYS A 107 12.92 7.62 12.90
C LYS A 107 12.95 8.80 11.93
N ARG A 108 12.42 8.63 10.71
CA ARG A 108 12.32 9.71 9.71
C ARG A 108 11.38 10.84 10.13
N ARG A 109 10.49 10.60 11.10
CA ARG A 109 9.59 11.63 11.66
C ARG A 109 10.20 12.41 12.81
N GLN A 110 11.32 11.95 13.40
CA GLN A 110 12.00 12.73 14.44
C GLN A 110 12.80 13.87 13.76
N PRO A 111 12.60 15.14 14.17
CA PRO A 111 13.47 16.21 13.72
C PRO A 111 14.91 15.86 14.14
N LYS A 112 15.86 16.01 13.23
CA LYS A 112 17.29 15.95 13.60
C LYS A 112 17.51 17.00 14.68
N GLY A 113 17.77 16.58 15.91
CA GLY A 113 18.27 17.46 16.94
C GLY A 113 19.54 18.10 16.41
N HIS A 114 19.51 19.40 16.14
CA HIS A 114 20.72 20.18 15.98
C HIS A 114 21.42 20.08 17.33
N GLY A 115 22.50 19.30 17.38
CA GLY A 115 23.43 19.34 18.49
C GLY A 115 23.96 20.77 18.57
N SER A 116 23.44 21.54 19.53
CA SER A 116 24.07 22.77 19.97
C SER A 116 25.46 22.39 20.46
N LYS A 117 26.47 22.64 19.63
CA LYS A 117 27.82 22.88 20.16
C LYS A 117 27.74 24.21 20.90
N SER A 118 28.07 24.18 22.19
CA SER A 118 28.27 25.37 23.01
C SER A 118 29.14 24.98 24.20
N PRO A 119 29.98 25.89 24.71
CA PRO A 119 31.00 26.69 24.03
C PRO A 119 32.38 26.00 24.04
#